data_AF-A0A1F5JMH5-F1
#
_entry.id   AF-A0A1F5JMH5-F1
#
_cell.length_a   1.000
_cell.length_b   1.000
_cell.length_c   1.000
_cell.angle_alpha   90.00
_cell.angle_beta   90.00
_cell.angle_gamma   90.00
#
_symmetry.space_group_name_H-M   'P 1'
#
loop_
_entity.id
_entity.type
_entity.pdbx_description
1 polymer ?
#
loop_
_entity_poly.entity_id
_entity_poly.type
_entity_poly.pdbx_seq_one_letter_code
_entity_poly.pdbx_strand_id
1 'polypeptide(L)'
;MSGFNHLEQEERRIASSVDELPPLEEGFVRLVHITVPKHANEIVQTGLDYQRHGMAMSTARAWSKPEEVKYCSDDPRFSSPEMKVVVLDVPNGEWRLHNNITKAPGIIPGKYVVGVVSPQK
;
A
#
# COMPACT_ATOMS: atom_id res chain seq x y z
N MET A 1 -29.89 18.87 -9.69
CA MET A 1 -29.61 17.95 -8.57
C MET A 1 -28.10 17.78 -8.47
N SER A 2 -27.44 18.65 -7.72
CA SER A 2 -25.99 18.67 -7.56
C SER A 2 -25.65 18.27 -6.12
N GLY A 3 -25.68 16.98 -5.85
CA GLY A 3 -25.10 16.40 -4.65
C GLY A 3 -23.62 16.09 -4.90
N PHE A 4 -22.81 17.12 -5.14
CA PHE A 4 -21.37 16.95 -5.20
C PHE A 4 -20.83 16.81 -3.77
N ASN A 5 -20.71 15.55 -3.35
CA ASN A 5 -19.71 15.01 -2.43
C ASN A 5 -19.10 16.01 -1.43
N HIS A 6 -19.86 16.35 -0.39
CA HIS A 6 -19.31 16.96 0.83
C HIS A 6 -18.65 15.90 1.76
N LEU A 7 -18.44 14.67 1.26
CA LEU A 7 -17.79 13.55 1.95
C LEU A 7 -16.33 13.33 1.51
N GLU A 8 -15.84 14.07 0.50
CA GLU A 8 -14.47 13.93 0.00
C GLU A 8 -13.45 14.70 0.85
N GLN A 9 -13.49 14.53 2.17
CA GLN A 9 -12.40 14.90 3.09
C GLN A 9 -12.66 14.44 4.52
N GLU A 10 -13.25 13.25 4.73
CA GLU A 10 -12.91 12.55 5.98
C GLU A 10 -11.39 12.39 5.95
N GLU A 11 -10.70 13.02 6.92
CA GLU A 11 -9.30 12.79 7.20
C GLU A 11 -9.09 11.28 7.25
N ARG A 12 -8.63 10.67 6.15
CA ARG A 12 -8.37 9.24 6.09
C ARG A 12 -7.29 8.97 7.12
N ARG A 13 -7.71 8.54 8.30
CA ARG A 13 -6.81 8.15 9.38
C ARG A 13 -5.98 6.99 8.85
N ILE A 14 -4.71 7.28 8.57
CA ILE A 14 -3.74 6.27 8.18
C ILE A 14 -3.48 5.40 9.40
N ALA A 15 -3.82 4.11 9.31
CA ALA A 15 -3.61 3.15 10.38
C ALA A 15 -2.12 3.07 10.76
N SER A 16 -1.85 2.98 12.06
CA SER A 16 -0.49 2.87 12.60
C SER A 16 -0.16 1.45 13.07
N SER A 17 -1.17 0.58 13.19
CA SER A 17 -1.06 -0.84 13.48
C SER A 17 -1.91 -1.68 12.52
N VAL A 18 -1.66 -2.99 12.48
CA VAL A 18 -2.44 -3.92 11.64
C VAL A 18 -3.89 -4.01 12.12
N ASP A 19 -4.11 -3.93 13.44
CA ASP A 19 -5.45 -3.99 14.03
C ASP A 19 -6.31 -2.74 13.73
N GLU A 20 -5.66 -1.62 13.36
CA GLU A 20 -6.31 -0.39 12.93
C GLU A 20 -6.59 -0.37 11.42
N LEU A 21 -6.11 -1.35 10.64
CA LEU A 21 -6.34 -1.37 9.20
C LEU A 21 -7.82 -1.58 8.89
N PRO A 22 -8.39 -0.85 7.92
CA PRO A 22 -9.76 -1.09 7.50
C PRO A 22 -9.92 -2.52 6.94
N PRO A 23 -11.14 -3.08 6.93
CA PRO A 23 -11.40 -4.32 6.22
C PRO A 23 -11.12 -4.14 4.71
N LEU A 24 -10.58 -5.17 4.06
CA LEU A 24 -10.37 -5.14 2.61
C LEU A 24 -11.73 -5.25 1.89
N GLU A 25 -12.07 -4.24 1.10
CA GLU A 25 -13.31 -4.21 0.32
C GLU A 25 -13.30 -5.22 -0.84
N GLU A 26 -14.48 -5.72 -1.21
CA GLU A 26 -14.62 -6.59 -2.38
C GLU A 26 -14.20 -5.85 -3.65
N GLY A 27 -13.44 -6.53 -4.52
CA GLY A 27 -12.90 -5.93 -5.75
C GLY A 27 -11.64 -5.08 -5.54
N PHE A 28 -11.14 -4.98 -4.30
CA PHE A 28 -9.84 -4.40 -3.98
C PHE A 28 -8.80 -5.49 -3.70
N VAL A 29 -7.53 -5.08 -3.82
CA VAL A 29 -6.36 -5.84 -3.41
C VAL A 29 -5.58 -5.04 -2.39
N ARG A 30 -5.14 -5.72 -1.34
CA ARG A 30 -4.22 -5.16 -0.36
C ARG A 30 -2.80 -5.31 -0.86
N LEU A 31 -2.14 -4.20 -1.15
CA LEU A 31 -0.72 -4.11 -1.45
C LEU A 31 0.05 -3.80 -0.17
N VAL A 32 1.06 -4.60 0.13
CA VAL A 32 1.97 -4.38 1.26
C VAL A 32 3.34 -4.09 0.68
N HIS A 33 3.90 -2.91 0.94
CA HIS A 33 5.23 -2.50 0.49
C HIS A 33 6.13 -2.19 1.69
N ILE A 34 7.19 -2.99 1.86
CA ILE A 34 8.18 -2.79 2.93
C ILE A 34 9.29 -1.87 2.42
N THR A 35 9.58 -0.82 3.19
CA THR A 35 10.54 0.23 2.84
C THR A 35 11.09 0.94 4.07
N VAL A 36 12.02 1.88 3.86
CA VAL A 36 12.60 2.71 4.93
C VAL A 36 11.67 3.88 5.31
N PRO A 37 11.74 4.43 6.53
CA PRO A 37 10.83 5.48 7.00
C PRO A 37 10.71 6.69 6.07
N LYS A 38 11.83 7.13 5.47
CA LYS A 38 11.84 8.25 4.52
C LYS A 38 10.90 8.00 3.33
N HIS A 39 11.03 6.84 2.68
CA HIS A 39 10.20 6.49 1.53
C HIS A 39 8.75 6.24 1.94
N ALA A 40 8.49 5.68 3.13
CA ALA A 40 7.13 5.52 3.62
C ALA A 40 6.39 6.88 3.69
N ASN A 41 7.06 7.92 4.20
CA ASN A 41 6.50 9.28 4.24
C ASN A 41 6.27 9.84 2.83
N GLU A 42 7.20 9.62 1.90
CA GLU A 42 7.06 10.07 0.50
C GLU A 42 5.87 9.37 -0.19
N ILE A 43 5.69 8.07 0.04
CA ILE A 43 4.58 7.27 -0.52
C ILE A 43 3.23 7.74 0.01
N VAL A 44 3.13 8.05 1.30
CA VAL A 44 1.90 8.63 1.89
C VAL A 44 1.52 9.93 1.19
N GLN A 45 2.50 10.79 0.90
CA GLN A 45 2.24 12.11 0.31
C GLN A 45 1.97 12.07 -1.20
N THR A 46 2.69 11.21 -1.92
CA THR A 46 2.77 11.28 -3.40
C THR A 46 2.33 10.01 -4.11
N GLY A 47 2.12 8.91 -3.37
CA GLY A 47 1.80 7.60 -3.90
C GLY A 47 3.01 6.70 -4.09
N LEU A 48 2.74 5.42 -4.37
CA LEU A 48 3.76 4.43 -4.63
C LEU A 48 4.19 4.50 -6.11
N ASP A 49 5.30 5.18 -6.34
CA ASP A 49 5.99 5.22 -7.62
C ASP A 49 6.98 4.03 -7.74
N TYR A 50 6.67 3.08 -8.62
CA TYR A 50 7.50 1.90 -8.84
C TYR A 50 8.88 2.20 -9.44
N GLN A 51 9.08 3.35 -10.09
CA GLN A 51 10.38 3.75 -10.62
C GLN A 51 11.27 4.34 -9.53
N ARG A 52 10.69 5.05 -8.55
CA ARG A 52 11.43 5.79 -7.52
C ARG A 52 11.57 5.02 -6.21
N HIS A 53 10.53 4.31 -5.79
CA HIS A 53 10.48 3.62 -4.50
C HIS A 53 10.78 2.12 -4.61
N GLY A 54 11.08 1.66 -5.84
CA GLY A 54 11.39 0.27 -6.16
C GLY A 54 10.20 -0.45 -6.79
N MET A 55 10.50 -1.25 -7.82
CA MET A 55 9.51 -2.13 -8.45
C MET A 55 9.01 -3.20 -7.47
N ALA A 56 7.80 -3.71 -7.72
CA ALA A 56 7.16 -4.83 -7.01
C ALA A 56 7.88 -6.19 -7.19
N MET A 57 9.21 -6.23 -7.12
CA MET A 57 10.02 -7.44 -7.32
C MET A 57 10.79 -7.85 -6.06
N SER A 58 10.72 -7.11 -4.95
CA SER A 58 11.43 -7.51 -3.72
C SER A 58 10.63 -7.40 -2.41
N THR A 59 9.64 -6.49 -2.30
CA THR A 59 8.87 -6.32 -1.05
C THR A 59 7.39 -6.05 -1.22
N ALA A 60 6.93 -5.71 -2.43
CA ALA A 60 5.52 -5.45 -2.66
C ALA A 60 4.78 -6.75 -2.97
N ARG A 61 3.81 -7.10 -2.13
CA ARG A 61 2.96 -8.27 -2.32
C ARG A 61 1.50 -7.82 -2.35
N ALA A 62 0.67 -8.56 -3.06
CA ALA A 62 -0.74 -8.24 -3.26
C ALA A 62 -1.60 -9.44 -2.84
N TRP A 63 -2.65 -9.18 -2.06
CA TRP A 63 -3.59 -10.22 -1.63
C TRP A 63 -5.03 -9.76 -1.84
N SER A 64 -5.85 -10.69 -2.29
CA SER A 64 -7.31 -10.52 -2.37
C SER A 64 -8.04 -11.09 -1.15
N LYS A 65 -7.32 -11.77 -0.24
CA LYS A 65 -7.85 -12.40 0.95
C LYS A 65 -7.14 -11.87 2.20
N PRO A 66 -7.85 -11.21 3.14
CA PRO A 66 -7.24 -10.61 4.33
C PRO A 66 -6.42 -11.58 5.18
N GLU A 67 -6.88 -12.81 5.33
CA GLU A 67 -6.27 -13.84 6.17
C GLU A 67 -4.93 -14.37 5.64
N GLU A 68 -4.62 -14.13 4.36
CA GLU A 68 -3.37 -14.55 3.73
C GLU A 68 -2.29 -13.43 3.77
N VAL A 69 -2.65 -12.21 4.19
CA VAL A 69 -1.79 -11.03 4.13
C VAL A 69 -0.62 -11.16 5.10
N LYS A 70 0.60 -10.95 4.58
CA LYS A 70 1.81 -10.85 5.40
C LYS A 70 2.34 -9.44 5.42
N TYR A 71 2.50 -8.87 6.62
CA TYR A 71 3.06 -7.53 6.82
C TYR A 71 4.57 -7.58 7.13
N CYS A 72 5.28 -8.56 6.59
CA CYS A 72 6.72 -8.76 6.82
C CYS A 72 7.39 -9.48 5.65
N SER A 73 8.72 -9.58 5.71
CA SER A 73 9.54 -10.31 4.75
C SER A 73 10.65 -11.08 5.47
N ASP A 74 10.92 -12.29 5.00
CA ASP A 74 12.04 -13.12 5.44
C ASP A 74 13.38 -12.67 4.84
N ASP A 75 13.35 -11.72 3.89
CA ASP A 75 14.56 -11.17 3.28
C ASP A 75 15.31 -10.29 4.30
N PRO A 76 16.57 -10.60 4.63
CA PRO A 76 17.33 -9.91 5.67
C PRO A 76 17.49 -8.42 5.38
N ARG A 77 17.42 -7.97 4.12
CA ARG A 77 17.48 -6.55 3.74
C ARG A 77 16.30 -5.74 4.29
N PHE A 78 15.19 -6.41 4.61
CA PHE A 78 13.95 -5.81 5.12
C PHE A 78 13.59 -6.28 6.53
N SER A 79 14.56 -6.84 7.25
CA SER A 79 14.35 -7.45 8.58
C SER A 79 14.59 -6.50 9.76
N SER A 80 15.06 -5.27 9.49
CA SER A 80 15.31 -4.25 10.53
C SER A 80 13.99 -3.80 11.19
N PRO A 81 13.95 -3.61 12.52
CA PRO A 81 12.80 -3.04 13.23
C PRO A 81 12.42 -1.62 12.77
N GLU A 82 13.36 -0.91 12.13
CA GLU A 82 13.14 0.44 11.61
C GLU A 82 12.39 0.47 10.27
N MET A 83 12.26 -0.69 9.60
CA MET A 83 11.49 -0.78 8.36
C MET A 83 10.02 -0.44 8.62
N LYS A 84 9.38 0.10 7.58
CA LYS A 84 7.97 0.45 7.56
C LYS A 84 7.26 -0.34 6.49
N VAL A 85 6.00 -0.64 6.78
CA VAL A 85 5.12 -1.39 5.90
C VAL A 85 4.02 -0.45 5.47
N VAL A 86 4.09 0.01 4.23
CA VAL A 86 3.04 0.82 3.63
C VAL A 86 1.98 -0.11 3.07
N VAL A 87 0.74 0.07 3.53
CA VAL A 87 -0.42 -0.73 3.13
C VAL A 87 -1.31 0.12 2.24
N LEU A 88 -1.60 -0.38 1.04
CA LEU A 88 -2.49 0.27 0.08
C LEU A 88 -3.62 -0.67 -0.31
N ASP A 89 -4.86 -0.21 -0.23
CA ASP A 89 -6.00 -0.95 -0.77
C ASP A 89 -6.35 -0.35 -2.13
N VAL A 90 -6.10 -1.11 -3.19
CA VAL A 90 -6.19 -0.63 -4.57
C VAL A 90 -7.28 -1.40 -5.30
N PRO A 91 -8.15 -0.75 -6.09
CA PRO A 91 -9.09 -1.46 -6.94
C PRO A 91 -8.37 -2.44 -7.88
N ASN A 92 -8.93 -3.62 -8.11
CA ASN A 92 -8.39 -4.62 -9.04
C ASN A 92 -8.20 -4.08 -10.46
N GLY A 93 -8.96 -3.06 -10.86
CA GLY A 93 -8.79 -2.38 -12.14
C GLY A 93 -7.56 -1.45 -12.19
N GLU A 94 -7.02 -1.04 -11.05
CA GLU A 94 -6.00 0.01 -10.92
C GLU A 94 -4.64 -0.49 -10.40
N TRP A 95 -4.58 -1.68 -9.79
CA TRP A 95 -3.30 -2.26 -9.42
C TRP A 95 -2.41 -2.51 -10.65
N ARG A 96 -1.11 -2.30 -10.49
CA ARG A 96 -0.14 -2.33 -11.59
C ARG A 96 0.80 -3.52 -11.41
N LEU A 97 0.35 -4.70 -11.83
CA LEU A 97 1.19 -5.89 -11.84
C LEU A 97 2.33 -5.74 -12.86
N HIS A 98 3.49 -6.32 -12.54
CA HIS A 98 4.69 -6.26 -13.40
C HIS A 98 4.46 -6.85 -14.80
N ASN A 99 3.54 -7.82 -14.93
CA ASN A 99 3.20 -8.45 -16.21
C ASN A 99 2.20 -7.63 -17.04
N ASN A 100 1.67 -6.53 -16.50
CA ASN A 100 0.76 -5.64 -17.22
C ASN A 100 1.50 -4.42 -17.77
N ILE A 101 2.13 -4.61 -18.93
CA ILE A 101 2.97 -3.61 -19.61
C ILE A 101 2.24 -2.32 -19.99
N THR A 102 0.90 -2.34 -20.07
CA THR A 102 0.10 -1.13 -20.35
C THR A 102 -0.06 -0.24 -19.12
N LYS A 103 0.18 -0.79 -17.93
CA LYS A 103 0.00 -0.12 -16.64
C LYS A 103 1.30 -0.04 -15.83
N ALA A 104 2.36 -0.77 -16.17
CA ALA A 104 3.61 -0.81 -15.43
C ALA A 104 4.83 -0.39 -16.28
N PRO A 105 5.82 0.31 -15.71
CA PRO A 105 5.81 0.90 -14.38
C PRO A 105 4.93 2.15 -14.33
N GLY A 106 4.29 2.42 -13.20
CA GLY A 106 3.45 3.59 -13.02
C GLY A 106 3.31 3.96 -11.55
N ILE A 107 2.47 4.94 -11.26
CA ILE A 107 2.24 5.41 -9.89
C ILE A 107 0.91 4.86 -9.40
N ILE A 108 0.90 4.28 -8.20
CA ILE A 108 -0.33 4.04 -7.43
C ILE A 108 -0.60 5.27 -6.57
N PRO A 109 -1.73 5.97 -6.77
CA PRO A 109 -2.03 7.20 -6.04
C PRO A 109 -2.01 7.02 -4.51
N GLY A 110 -1.49 8.02 -3.80
CA GLY A 110 -1.43 8.04 -2.32
C GLY A 110 -2.79 7.95 -1.65
N LYS A 111 -3.88 8.29 -2.34
CA LYS A 111 -5.25 8.11 -1.83
C LYS A 111 -5.55 6.66 -1.43
N TYR A 112 -4.88 5.68 -2.03
CA TYR A 112 -5.08 4.27 -1.70
C TYR A 112 -4.33 3.81 -0.44
N VAL A 113 -3.47 4.65 0.14
CA VAL A 113 -2.76 4.32 1.37
C VAL A 113 -3.75 4.27 2.53
N VAL A 114 -3.83 3.12 3.18
CA VAL A 114 -4.71 2.86 4.33
C VAL A 114 -3.93 2.70 5.64
N GLY A 115 -2.61 2.49 5.57
CA GLY A 115 -1.78 2.36 6.76
C GLY A 115 -0.28 2.45 6.52
N VAL A 116 0.44 2.84 7.56
CA VAL A 116 1.90 2.70 7.67
C VAL A 116 2.19 2.02 9.00
N VAL A 117 2.44 0.72 8.95
CA VAL A 117 2.56 -0.13 10.13
C VAL A 117 4.00 -0.61 10.33
N SER A 118 4.29 -1.12 11.52
CA SER A 118 5.55 -1.83 11.79
C SER A 118 5.49 -3.27 11.26
N PRO A 119 6.60 -3.84 10.78
CA PRO A 119 6.63 -5.23 10.35
C PRO A 119 6.24 -6.18 11.48
N GLN A 120 5.31 -7.10 11.23
CA GLN A 120 4.93 -8.16 12.18
C GLN A 120 5.75 -9.42 11.89
N LYS A 121 6.62 -9.82 12.81
CA LYS A 121 7.32 -11.11 12.72
C LYS A 121 6.41 -12.26 13.15
#